data_AF-A0A3C1ULN6-F1
#
_entry.id   AF-A0A3C1ULN6-F1
#
_cell.length_a   1.000
_cell.length_b   1.000
_cell.length_c   1.000
_cell.angle_alpha   90.00
_cell.angle_beta   90.00
_cell.angle_gamma   90.00
#
_symmetry.space_group_name_H-M   'P 1'
#
loop_
_entity.id
_entity.type
_entity.pdbx_description
1 polymer ?
#
loop_
_entity_poly.entity_id
_entity_poly.type
_entity_poly.pdbx_seq_one_letter_code
_entity_poly.pdbx_strand_id
1 'polypeptide(L)'
;MTRKVHSPSLAMVSLLLLGSLQISWAADQQATFSRDISPVLSKKCFQCHGPDQEHRKGDLRLDQPDAEDGPFTNHDGYQSLLPGNLEKSELWYRITADDEDDVMPPPDSNLEALTEEEKAAFKQWILNGAKYEKFWAFDTPKTKEAPNIRSANWGRNAIDRFILKRLEEGGLEPSKRAFKRTLIRRVTLDLTGLPPTPEDIHTFLNDQSDTAYADLVDRLLGSPRYGEHMAKYWLDLVRFADTNGLHHDHYREVTPYRDWVIRSFNDNLSYDDFVRYQLAGDLYDSPTQDQLIASGFNRLHLIIDVGTALPEESFTRNVVDRVTAFGTAFMGLTLQCAGCHDHKYDPVTTKDFYQLFAFFNNFDGKPETGGRSGLDFKRGLQKPYIEMPSPHQKNQLYALNKEIKKLEPILKELSPEKGEE
;
A
#
# COMPACT_ATOMS: atom_id res chain seq x y z
N MET A 1 -74.45 39.07 -20.30
CA MET A 1 -73.39 39.22 -21.31
C MET A 1 -72.77 37.84 -21.59
N THR A 2 -73.08 37.35 -22.78
CA THR A 2 -72.39 36.33 -23.60
C THR A 2 -71.60 35.18 -22.96
N ARG A 3 -72.19 33.99 -23.09
CA ARG A 3 -71.58 32.65 -23.16
C ARG A 3 -70.68 32.50 -24.41
N LYS A 4 -69.66 31.63 -24.37
CA LYS A 4 -69.62 30.30 -25.03
C LYS A 4 -68.18 29.77 -25.20
N VAL A 5 -68.00 28.52 -24.78
CA VAL A 5 -66.97 27.55 -25.20
C VAL A 5 -67.11 27.26 -26.68
N HIS A 6 -66.01 27.12 -27.44
CA HIS A 6 -65.81 26.23 -28.62
C HIS A 6 -64.30 25.94 -28.78
N SER A 7 -63.94 24.67 -28.95
CA SER A 7 -62.72 24.16 -29.59
C SER A 7 -63.04 23.83 -31.07
N PRO A 8 -62.19 23.18 -31.90
CA PRO A 8 -60.72 23.07 -32.01
C PRO A 8 -60.22 23.45 -33.44
N SER A 9 -58.90 23.39 -33.71
CA SER A 9 -58.29 22.63 -34.84
C SER A 9 -56.95 23.18 -35.39
N LEU A 10 -56.03 22.23 -35.59
CA LEU A 10 -55.02 22.08 -36.65
C LEU A 10 -53.60 22.67 -36.55
N ALA A 11 -52.66 21.72 -36.67
CA ALA A 11 -51.31 21.78 -37.24
C ALA A 11 -50.25 22.55 -36.42
N MET A 12 -49.02 22.07 -36.23
CA MET A 12 -48.20 21.27 -37.14
C MET A 12 -47.11 20.54 -36.35
N VAL A 13 -46.99 19.23 -36.58
CA VAL A 13 -45.90 18.39 -36.11
C VAL A 13 -44.62 18.78 -36.86
N SER A 14 -43.54 19.09 -36.14
CA SER A 14 -42.19 19.14 -36.70
C SER A 14 -41.27 18.38 -35.76
N LEU A 15 -41.15 17.10 -36.06
CA LEU A 15 -40.27 16.14 -35.43
C LEU A 15 -38.85 16.43 -35.92
N LEU A 16 -38.06 17.17 -35.13
CA LEU A 16 -36.63 17.33 -35.37
C LEU A 16 -35.93 16.02 -34.97
N LEU A 17 -35.53 15.25 -35.99
CA LEU A 17 -34.55 14.17 -35.90
C LEU A 17 -33.22 14.73 -35.39
N LEU A 18 -33.07 14.77 -34.06
CA LEU A 18 -31.75 14.81 -33.42
C LEU A 18 -31.18 13.40 -33.49
N GLY A 19 -30.54 13.10 -34.62
CA GLY A 19 -29.66 11.95 -34.76
C GLY A 19 -28.57 12.03 -33.70
N SER A 20 -28.67 11.16 -32.70
CA SER A 20 -27.62 10.86 -31.74
C SER A 20 -26.42 10.28 -32.48
N LEU A 21 -25.50 11.13 -32.93
CA LEU A 21 -24.12 10.71 -33.19
C LEU A 21 -23.47 10.46 -31.82
N GLN A 22 -23.66 9.24 -31.31
CA GLN A 22 -22.73 8.67 -30.36
C GLN A 22 -21.43 8.42 -31.12
N ILE A 23 -20.52 9.38 -31.06
CA ILE A 23 -19.15 9.15 -31.48
C ILE A 23 -18.55 8.27 -30.38
N SER A 24 -18.59 6.95 -30.61
CA SER A 24 -17.81 6.00 -29.82
C SER A 24 -16.33 6.30 -30.07
N TRP A 25 -15.73 7.08 -29.17
CA TRP A 25 -14.28 7.21 -29.07
C TRP A 25 -13.72 5.92 -28.48
N ALA A 26 -13.75 4.84 -29.25
CA ALA A 26 -12.80 3.76 -29.07
C ALA A 26 -11.49 4.26 -29.67
N ALA A 27 -10.63 4.84 -28.83
CA ALA A 27 -9.23 4.94 -29.20
C ALA A 27 -8.79 3.53 -29.63
N ASP A 28 -8.22 3.43 -30.82
CA ASP A 28 -7.69 2.22 -31.46
C ASP A 28 -6.48 1.68 -30.67
N GLN A 29 -6.72 1.33 -29.41
CA GLN A 29 -5.77 0.67 -28.55
C GLN A 29 -6.14 -0.80 -28.52
N GLN A 30 -5.27 -1.59 -29.15
CA GLN A 30 -5.29 -3.04 -29.08
C GLN A 30 -5.51 -3.50 -27.64
N ALA A 31 -6.43 -4.45 -27.43
CA ALA A 31 -6.69 -5.02 -26.12
C ALA A 31 -5.41 -5.71 -25.61
N THR A 32 -5.01 -5.39 -24.39
CA THR A 32 -3.83 -5.96 -23.72
C THR A 32 -4.27 -6.81 -22.55
N PHE A 33 -3.47 -7.82 -22.20
CA PHE A 33 -3.82 -8.71 -21.10
C PHE A 33 -3.94 -7.94 -19.78
N SER A 34 -2.94 -7.13 -19.45
CA SER A 34 -2.88 -6.43 -18.15
C SER A 34 -4.02 -5.44 -17.94
N ARG A 35 -4.42 -4.70 -18.98
CA ARG A 35 -5.42 -3.64 -18.87
C ARG A 35 -6.85 -4.16 -19.03
N ASP A 36 -7.08 -5.04 -20.00
CA ASP A 36 -8.43 -5.34 -20.49
C ASP A 36 -8.89 -6.76 -20.11
N ILE A 37 -7.98 -7.72 -19.97
CA ILE A 37 -8.32 -9.14 -19.77
C ILE A 37 -8.16 -9.57 -18.32
N SER A 38 -7.03 -9.26 -17.70
CA SER A 38 -6.68 -9.66 -16.33
C SER A 38 -7.72 -9.18 -15.30
N PRO A 39 -8.24 -7.94 -15.35
CA PRO A 39 -9.31 -7.53 -14.43
C PRO A 39 -10.59 -8.34 -14.58
N VAL A 40 -10.95 -8.73 -15.81
CA VAL A 40 -12.14 -9.54 -16.09
C VAL A 40 -11.94 -10.96 -15.57
N LEU A 41 -10.81 -11.59 -15.89
CA LEU A 41 -10.46 -12.92 -15.37
C LEU A 41 -10.43 -12.95 -13.84
N SER A 42 -9.83 -11.94 -13.20
CA SER A 42 -9.77 -11.84 -11.74
C SER A 42 -11.13 -11.68 -11.11
N LYS A 43 -12.03 -10.90 -11.72
CA LYS A 43 -13.37 -10.63 -11.18
C LYS A 43 -14.36 -11.77 -11.45
N LYS A 44 -14.24 -12.44 -12.60
CA LYS A 44 -15.30 -13.32 -13.15
C LYS A 44 -14.86 -14.78 -13.35
N CYS A 45 -13.57 -15.10 -13.27
CA CYS A 45 -13.09 -16.45 -13.62
C CYS A 45 -12.23 -17.10 -12.51
N PHE A 46 -11.32 -16.36 -11.86
CA PHE A 46 -10.36 -16.95 -10.90
C PHE A 46 -10.98 -17.50 -9.63
N GLN A 47 -12.25 -17.22 -9.34
CA GLN A 47 -12.94 -17.88 -8.24
C GLN A 47 -13.08 -19.39 -8.45
N CYS A 48 -13.26 -19.84 -9.69
CA CYS A 48 -13.44 -21.25 -10.04
C CYS A 48 -12.28 -21.81 -10.88
N HIS A 49 -11.51 -20.96 -11.58
CA HIS A 49 -10.38 -21.36 -12.44
C HIS A 49 -9.09 -20.62 -12.05
N GLY A 50 -8.87 -20.44 -10.75
CA GLY A 50 -7.73 -19.73 -10.18
C GLY A 50 -6.97 -20.55 -9.13
N PRO A 51 -6.26 -19.90 -8.20
CA PRO A 51 -5.30 -20.59 -7.32
C PRO A 51 -5.95 -21.49 -6.26
N ASP A 52 -7.18 -21.23 -5.86
CA ASP A 52 -7.89 -22.01 -4.83
C ASP A 52 -8.20 -23.43 -5.32
N GLN A 53 -7.40 -24.41 -4.86
CA GLN A 53 -7.49 -25.80 -5.29
C GLN A 53 -8.80 -26.47 -4.86
N GLU A 54 -9.35 -26.12 -3.70
CA GLU A 54 -10.55 -26.78 -3.15
C GLU A 54 -11.82 -26.41 -3.93
N HIS A 55 -11.84 -25.22 -4.54
CA HIS A 55 -12.98 -24.74 -5.34
C HIS A 55 -12.71 -24.80 -6.85
N ARG A 56 -11.55 -25.29 -7.27
CA ARG A 56 -11.14 -25.31 -8.69
C ARG A 56 -12.04 -26.24 -9.50
N LYS A 57 -12.49 -25.76 -10.65
CA LYS A 57 -13.32 -26.50 -11.60
C LYS A 57 -12.52 -26.83 -12.85
N GLY A 58 -12.71 -28.06 -13.34
CA GLY A 58 -12.10 -28.55 -14.57
C GLY A 58 -10.57 -28.60 -14.55
N ASP A 59 -9.95 -28.63 -13.35
CA ASP A 59 -8.50 -28.59 -13.16
C ASP A 59 -7.83 -27.56 -14.09
N LEU A 60 -8.35 -26.34 -14.09
CA LEU A 60 -7.91 -25.26 -14.98
C LEU A 60 -7.42 -24.04 -14.20
N ARG A 61 -6.22 -23.57 -14.52
CA ARG A 61 -5.51 -22.42 -13.93
C ARG A 61 -5.36 -21.28 -14.93
N LEU A 62 -6.40 -20.47 -15.07
CA LEU A 62 -6.36 -19.29 -15.92
C LEU A 62 -5.38 -18.21 -15.40
N ASP A 63 -4.97 -18.29 -14.14
CA ASP A 63 -3.98 -17.42 -13.49
C ASP A 63 -2.52 -17.86 -13.75
N GLN A 64 -2.29 -19.12 -14.16
CA GLN A 64 -0.96 -19.65 -14.46
C GLN A 64 -0.90 -20.16 -15.91
N PRO A 65 -0.66 -19.27 -16.90
CA PRO A 65 -0.68 -19.62 -18.33
C PRO A 65 0.24 -20.79 -18.70
N ASP A 66 1.39 -20.88 -18.05
CA ASP A 66 2.46 -21.85 -18.35
C ASP A 66 2.43 -23.09 -17.44
N ALA A 67 1.44 -23.22 -16.55
CA ALA A 67 1.29 -24.41 -15.71
C ALA A 67 0.78 -25.62 -16.51
N GLU A 68 0.95 -26.83 -15.98
CA GLU A 68 0.44 -28.04 -16.61
C GLU A 68 -1.09 -28.01 -16.74
N ASP A 69 -1.78 -27.45 -15.75
CA ASP A 69 -3.22 -27.16 -15.74
C ASP A 69 -3.56 -25.77 -16.32
N GLY A 70 -2.65 -25.16 -17.07
CA GLY A 70 -2.83 -23.82 -17.65
C GLY A 70 -3.71 -23.79 -18.92
N PRO A 71 -4.18 -22.60 -19.32
CA PRO A 71 -5.06 -22.40 -20.47
C PRO A 71 -4.52 -22.88 -21.83
N PHE A 72 -3.20 -23.00 -21.98
CA PHE A 72 -2.56 -23.43 -23.22
C PHE A 72 -2.40 -24.96 -23.32
N THR A 73 -2.66 -25.70 -22.24
CA THR A 73 -2.57 -27.15 -22.24
C THR A 73 -3.66 -27.77 -23.10
N ASN A 74 -3.28 -28.77 -23.89
CA ASN A 74 -4.21 -29.55 -24.70
C ASN A 74 -4.80 -30.68 -23.86
N HIS A 75 -6.13 -30.71 -23.71
CA HIS A 75 -6.87 -31.75 -23.02
C HIS A 75 -7.73 -32.51 -24.03
N ASP A 76 -7.25 -33.67 -24.48
CA ASP A 76 -8.00 -34.63 -25.30
C ASP A 76 -8.73 -34.04 -26.52
N GLY A 77 -8.11 -33.06 -27.19
CA GLY A 77 -8.57 -32.52 -28.47
C GLY A 77 -9.12 -31.09 -28.44
N TYR A 78 -9.21 -30.48 -27.26
CA TYR A 78 -9.53 -29.06 -27.12
C TYR A 78 -8.55 -28.36 -26.16
N GLN A 79 -8.37 -27.06 -26.36
CA GLN A 79 -7.56 -26.20 -25.51
C GLN A 79 -8.47 -25.12 -24.93
N SER A 80 -8.28 -24.78 -23.65
CA SER A 80 -9.02 -23.68 -23.04
C SER A 80 -8.78 -22.39 -23.83
N LEU A 81 -7.56 -22.17 -24.29
CA LEU A 81 -7.19 -21.00 -25.06
C LEU A 81 -6.17 -21.39 -26.14
N LEU A 82 -6.56 -21.31 -27.42
CA LEU A 82 -5.64 -21.46 -28.54
C LEU A 82 -5.31 -20.07 -29.13
N PRO A 83 -4.08 -19.55 -28.94
CA PRO A 83 -3.63 -18.29 -29.52
C PRO A 83 -3.96 -18.15 -31.01
N GLY A 84 -4.60 -17.04 -31.38
CA GLY A 84 -4.94 -16.71 -32.76
C GLY A 84 -6.16 -17.41 -33.34
N ASN A 85 -6.83 -18.30 -32.60
CA ASN A 85 -7.96 -19.07 -33.12
C ASN A 85 -9.15 -19.12 -32.14
N LEU A 86 -10.23 -18.41 -32.49
CA LEU A 86 -11.44 -18.35 -31.67
C LEU A 86 -12.22 -19.68 -31.68
N GLU A 87 -12.33 -20.34 -32.83
CA GLU A 87 -13.15 -21.56 -33.00
C GLU A 87 -12.61 -22.74 -32.20
N LYS A 88 -11.29 -22.78 -31.97
CA LYS A 88 -10.61 -23.82 -31.20
C LYS A 88 -10.30 -23.41 -29.76
N SER A 89 -10.71 -22.22 -29.34
CA SER A 89 -10.54 -21.74 -27.97
C SER A 89 -11.83 -21.97 -27.18
N GLU A 90 -11.83 -22.96 -26.29
CA GLU A 90 -13.00 -23.27 -25.47
C GLU A 90 -13.44 -22.05 -24.63
N LEU A 91 -12.51 -21.24 -24.13
CA LEU A 91 -12.80 -20.00 -23.41
C LEU A 91 -13.69 -19.07 -24.23
N TRP A 92 -13.46 -18.94 -25.54
CA TRP A 92 -14.28 -18.09 -26.40
C TRP A 92 -15.70 -18.66 -26.56
N TYR A 93 -15.82 -19.97 -26.77
CA TYR A 93 -17.11 -20.65 -26.79
C TYR A 93 -17.89 -20.40 -25.51
N ARG A 94 -17.27 -20.65 -24.34
CA ARG A 94 -17.89 -20.50 -23.02
C ARG A 94 -18.38 -19.09 -22.72
N ILE A 95 -17.62 -18.05 -23.09
CA ILE A 95 -18.06 -16.66 -22.83
C ILE A 95 -19.08 -16.12 -23.85
N THR A 96 -19.35 -16.86 -24.93
CA THR A 96 -20.32 -16.49 -25.97
C THR A 96 -21.48 -17.48 -26.15
N ALA A 97 -21.48 -18.57 -25.40
CA ALA A 97 -22.55 -19.55 -25.41
C ALA A 97 -23.88 -18.93 -24.92
N ASP A 98 -24.97 -19.36 -25.54
CA ASP A 98 -26.34 -19.00 -25.13
C ASP A 98 -26.94 -20.04 -24.17
N ASP A 99 -26.37 -21.25 -24.12
CA ASP A 99 -26.82 -22.34 -23.25
C ASP A 99 -26.37 -22.09 -21.81
N GLU A 100 -27.30 -22.20 -20.85
CA GLU A 100 -27.05 -21.96 -19.43
C GLU A 100 -26.05 -22.95 -18.83
N ASP A 101 -25.96 -24.17 -19.37
CA ASP A 101 -25.03 -25.20 -18.90
C ASP A 101 -23.58 -24.97 -19.41
N ASP A 102 -23.42 -24.21 -20.49
CA ASP A 102 -22.12 -23.95 -21.13
C ASP A 102 -21.59 -22.55 -20.86
N VAL A 103 -22.47 -21.56 -20.66
CA VAL A 103 -22.06 -20.16 -20.52
C VAL A 103 -21.26 -19.93 -19.24
N MET A 104 -20.16 -19.17 -19.38
CA MET A 104 -19.30 -18.78 -18.27
C MET A 104 -19.27 -17.25 -18.11
N PRO A 105 -19.40 -16.71 -16.87
CA PRO A 105 -19.67 -17.43 -15.63
C PRO A 105 -21.06 -18.07 -15.60
N PRO A 106 -21.24 -19.23 -14.91
CA PRO A 106 -22.54 -19.88 -14.81
C PRO A 106 -23.57 -18.98 -14.12
N PRO A 107 -24.86 -19.00 -14.52
CA PRO A 107 -25.89 -18.15 -13.91
C PRO A 107 -26.03 -18.31 -12.39
N ASP A 108 -25.74 -19.50 -11.85
CA ASP A 108 -25.81 -19.83 -10.42
C ASP A 108 -24.55 -19.45 -9.62
N SER A 109 -23.49 -18.99 -10.29
CA SER A 109 -22.22 -18.62 -9.65
C SER A 109 -22.26 -17.30 -8.86
N ASN A 110 -23.34 -16.52 -8.97
CA ASN A 110 -23.48 -15.15 -8.45
C ASN A 110 -22.44 -14.15 -9.01
N LEU A 111 -21.77 -14.48 -10.11
CA LEU A 111 -20.87 -13.58 -10.82
C LEU A 111 -21.61 -12.84 -11.94
N GLU A 112 -21.21 -11.60 -12.18
CA GLU A 112 -21.77 -10.81 -13.29
C GLU A 112 -21.34 -11.42 -14.64
N ALA A 113 -22.27 -11.57 -15.58
CA ALA A 113 -21.98 -11.95 -16.95
C ALA A 113 -21.02 -10.95 -17.62
N LEU A 114 -20.29 -11.39 -18.65
CA LEU A 114 -19.40 -10.51 -19.40
C LEU A 114 -20.20 -9.48 -20.21
N THR A 115 -19.75 -8.22 -20.22
CA THR A 115 -20.31 -7.19 -21.11
C THR A 115 -19.83 -7.40 -22.54
N GLU A 116 -20.51 -6.79 -23.50
CA GLU A 116 -20.11 -6.88 -24.91
C GLU A 116 -18.74 -6.26 -25.18
N GLU A 117 -18.35 -5.23 -24.42
CA GLU A 117 -17.02 -4.63 -24.48
C GLU A 117 -15.94 -5.60 -23.98
N GLU A 118 -16.21 -6.32 -22.88
CA GLU A 118 -15.29 -7.34 -22.34
C GLU A 118 -15.15 -8.50 -23.33
N LYS A 119 -16.24 -9.01 -23.90
CA LYS A 119 -16.20 -10.05 -24.95
C LYS A 119 -15.42 -9.56 -26.16
N ALA A 120 -15.64 -8.32 -26.62
CA ALA A 120 -14.88 -7.75 -27.73
C ALA A 120 -13.38 -7.65 -27.43
N ALA A 121 -13.01 -7.31 -26.19
CA ALA A 121 -11.61 -7.30 -25.74
C ALA A 121 -10.99 -8.71 -25.78
N PHE A 122 -11.68 -9.73 -25.25
CA PHE A 122 -11.24 -11.13 -25.34
C PHE A 122 -11.06 -11.57 -26.79
N LYS A 123 -12.03 -11.26 -27.66
CA LYS A 123 -11.95 -11.59 -29.09
C LYS A 123 -10.68 -11.04 -29.73
N GLN A 124 -10.41 -9.74 -29.53
CA GLN A 124 -9.24 -9.07 -30.07
C GLN A 124 -7.95 -9.65 -29.48
N TRP A 125 -7.90 -9.85 -28.17
CA TRP A 125 -6.73 -10.39 -27.49
C TRP A 125 -6.40 -11.82 -27.97
N ILE A 126 -7.40 -12.70 -28.12
CA ILE A 126 -7.22 -14.07 -28.63
C ILE A 126 -6.67 -14.04 -30.05
N LEU A 127 -7.30 -13.28 -30.95
CA LEU A 127 -6.86 -13.16 -32.35
C LEU A 127 -5.43 -12.60 -32.47
N ASN A 128 -5.01 -11.77 -31.52
CA ASN A 128 -3.66 -11.22 -31.44
C ASN A 128 -2.65 -12.13 -30.74
N GLY A 129 -2.97 -13.42 -30.59
CA GLY A 129 -2.07 -14.43 -30.05
C GLY A 129 -2.17 -14.63 -28.54
N ALA A 130 -3.21 -14.09 -27.89
CA ALA A 130 -3.56 -14.36 -26.49
C ALA A 130 -2.38 -14.24 -25.50
N LYS A 131 -1.50 -13.25 -25.72
CA LYS A 131 -0.28 -13.10 -24.94
C LYS A 131 -0.63 -12.74 -23.49
N TYR A 132 -0.22 -13.59 -22.56
CA TYR A 132 -0.26 -13.26 -21.14
C TYR A 132 0.86 -12.28 -20.79
N GLU A 133 0.50 -11.25 -20.04
CA GLU A 133 1.44 -10.27 -19.49
C GLU A 133 1.49 -10.45 -17.98
N LYS A 134 2.66 -10.21 -17.37
CA LYS A 134 2.75 -10.12 -15.92
C LYS A 134 1.97 -8.89 -15.45
N PHE A 135 1.32 -8.99 -14.30
CA PHE A 135 0.67 -7.83 -13.70
C PHE A 135 1.69 -6.70 -13.55
N TRP A 136 1.31 -5.48 -13.95
CA TRP A 136 2.22 -4.37 -14.18
C TRP A 136 3.13 -4.03 -12.99
N ALA A 137 2.67 -4.30 -11.76
CA ALA A 137 3.44 -4.06 -10.53
C ALA A 137 4.64 -5.00 -10.36
N PHE A 138 4.63 -6.16 -11.03
CA PHE A 138 5.72 -7.15 -11.03
C PHE A 138 6.55 -7.13 -12.31
N ASP A 139 6.26 -6.22 -13.25
CA ASP A 139 7.11 -5.98 -14.41
C ASP A 139 8.03 -4.79 -14.14
N THR A 140 9.24 -4.84 -14.70
CA THR A 140 10.21 -3.76 -14.53
C THR A 140 9.71 -2.51 -15.25
N PRO A 141 9.55 -1.35 -14.56
CA PRO A 141 9.10 -0.13 -15.21
C PRO A 141 10.06 0.27 -16.34
N LYS A 142 9.51 0.49 -17.53
CA LYS A 142 10.26 0.97 -18.69
C LYS A 142 10.02 2.45 -18.89
N THR A 143 11.09 3.21 -19.12
CA THR A 143 10.96 4.62 -19.50
C THR A 143 10.14 4.74 -20.78
N LYS A 144 9.07 5.54 -20.72
CA LYS A 144 8.28 5.90 -21.89
C LYS A 144 8.52 7.37 -22.21
N GLU A 145 8.70 7.66 -23.50
CA GLU A 145 8.72 9.05 -23.95
C GLU A 145 7.34 9.69 -23.72
N ALA A 146 7.35 10.93 -23.24
CA ALA A 146 6.12 11.65 -23.00
C ALA A 146 5.38 11.93 -24.32
N PRO A 147 4.05 11.77 -24.36
CA PRO A 147 3.27 11.83 -25.60
C PRO A 147 3.24 13.25 -26.17
N ASN A 148 3.21 13.38 -27.49
CA ASN A 148 2.97 14.66 -28.15
C ASN A 148 1.55 15.14 -27.84
N ILE A 149 1.44 16.38 -27.37
CA ILE A 149 0.19 17.04 -26.95
C ILE A 149 -0.13 18.18 -27.91
N ARG A 150 -1.41 18.50 -28.10
CA ARG A 150 -1.81 19.59 -29.00
C ARG A 150 -1.55 20.96 -28.36
N SER A 151 -1.81 21.07 -27.06
CA SER A 151 -1.63 22.32 -26.30
C SER A 151 -0.31 22.33 -25.54
N ALA A 152 0.80 22.69 -26.21
CA ALA A 152 2.15 22.71 -25.61
C ALA A 152 2.32 23.68 -24.42
N ASN A 153 1.37 24.60 -24.19
CA ASN A 153 1.46 25.63 -23.15
C ASN A 153 0.87 25.21 -21.79
N TRP A 154 0.32 23.99 -21.66
CA TRP A 154 -0.23 23.47 -20.41
C TRP A 154 0.62 22.31 -19.88
N GLY A 155 0.95 22.38 -18.58
CA GLY A 155 1.88 21.45 -17.92
C GLY A 155 3.30 22.01 -17.79
N ARG A 156 4.05 21.49 -16.81
CA ARG A 156 5.44 21.86 -16.52
C ARG A 156 6.41 20.69 -16.68
N ASN A 157 5.91 19.45 -16.69
CA ASN A 157 6.75 18.25 -16.72
C ASN A 157 6.18 17.16 -17.63
N ALA A 158 6.89 16.03 -17.72
CA ALA A 158 6.50 14.88 -18.53
C ALA A 158 5.18 14.25 -18.07
N ILE A 159 4.89 14.24 -16.76
CA ILE A 159 3.66 13.67 -16.18
C ILE A 159 2.44 14.44 -16.68
N ASP A 160 2.52 15.78 -16.71
CA ASP A 160 1.43 16.62 -17.20
C ASP A 160 1.08 16.32 -18.66
N ARG A 161 2.07 15.95 -19.50
CA ARG A 161 1.82 15.55 -20.89
C ARG A 161 1.02 14.25 -20.99
N PHE A 162 1.29 13.27 -20.12
CA PHE A 162 0.50 12.04 -20.07
C PHE A 162 -0.95 12.32 -19.63
N ILE A 163 -1.13 13.17 -18.62
CA ILE A 163 -2.47 13.57 -18.15
C ILE A 163 -3.22 14.32 -19.26
N LEU A 164 -2.58 15.31 -19.90
CA LEU A 164 -3.21 16.10 -20.96
C LEU A 164 -3.60 15.24 -22.15
N LYS A 165 -2.75 14.31 -22.56
CA LYS A 165 -3.06 13.36 -23.63
C LYS A 165 -4.36 12.60 -23.36
N ARG A 166 -4.53 12.12 -22.12
CA ARG A 166 -5.76 11.39 -21.71
C ARG A 166 -6.99 12.28 -21.65
N LEU A 167 -6.83 13.54 -21.24
CA LEU A 167 -7.90 14.56 -21.26
C LEU A 167 -8.32 14.88 -22.69
N GLU A 168 -7.36 15.17 -23.58
CA GLU A 168 -7.60 15.46 -25.00
C GLU A 168 -8.34 14.31 -25.70
N GLU A 169 -7.97 13.06 -25.43
CA GLU A 169 -8.67 11.86 -25.93
C GLU A 169 -10.10 11.72 -25.40
N GLY A 170 -10.37 12.22 -24.20
CA GLY A 170 -11.71 12.29 -23.62
C GLY A 170 -12.50 13.53 -24.05
N GLY A 171 -11.95 14.39 -24.90
CA GLY A 171 -12.56 15.68 -25.24
C GLY A 171 -12.67 16.65 -24.05
N LEU A 172 -11.82 16.47 -23.03
CA LEU A 172 -11.79 17.27 -21.81
C LEU A 172 -10.65 18.29 -21.87
N GLU A 173 -10.88 19.44 -21.24
CA GLU A 173 -9.87 20.46 -21.03
C GLU A 173 -9.45 20.54 -19.55
N PRO A 174 -8.19 20.88 -19.26
CA PRO A 174 -7.76 21.12 -17.90
C PRO A 174 -8.56 22.20 -17.18
N SER A 175 -8.79 21.99 -15.88
CA SER A 175 -9.42 23.01 -15.04
C SER A 175 -8.53 24.25 -14.89
N LYS A 176 -9.17 25.42 -14.82
CA LYS A 176 -8.47 26.67 -14.51
C LYS A 176 -7.78 26.59 -13.14
N ARG A 177 -6.62 27.22 -13.02
CA ARG A 177 -5.91 27.32 -11.74
C ARG A 177 -6.81 28.00 -10.70
N ALA A 178 -6.87 27.42 -9.50
CA ALA A 178 -7.65 27.99 -8.42
C ALA A 178 -7.08 29.36 -7.97
N PHE A 179 -7.95 30.19 -7.38
CA PHE A 179 -7.54 31.48 -6.81
C PHE A 179 -6.51 31.30 -5.69
N LYS A 180 -5.61 32.29 -5.50
CA LYS A 180 -4.54 32.23 -4.50
C LYS A 180 -5.04 31.84 -3.09
N ARG A 181 -6.16 32.42 -2.63
CA ARG A 181 -6.78 32.05 -1.34
C ARG A 181 -7.14 30.57 -1.23
N THR A 182 -7.64 29.97 -2.29
CA THR A 182 -7.97 28.54 -2.33
C THR A 182 -6.69 27.69 -2.36
N LEU A 183 -5.70 28.10 -3.14
CA LEU A 183 -4.43 27.39 -3.26
C LEU A 183 -3.70 27.31 -1.92
N ILE A 184 -3.52 28.43 -1.21
CA ILE A 184 -2.82 28.42 0.07
C ILE A 184 -3.53 27.56 1.11
N ARG A 185 -4.87 27.62 1.16
CA ARG A 185 -5.64 26.78 2.08
C ARG A 185 -5.41 25.29 1.82
N ARG A 186 -5.50 24.86 0.55
CA ARG A 186 -5.31 23.45 0.17
C ARG A 186 -3.90 22.97 0.49
N VAL A 187 -2.89 23.65 -0.06
CA VAL A 187 -1.49 23.22 0.09
C VAL A 187 -1.01 23.24 1.55
N THR A 188 -1.50 24.17 2.38
CA THR A 188 -1.13 24.19 3.80
C THR A 188 -1.77 23.03 4.56
N LEU A 189 -3.04 22.70 4.27
CA LEU A 189 -3.69 21.53 4.86
C LEU A 189 -3.04 20.23 4.40
N ASP A 190 -2.71 20.13 3.11
CA ASP A 190 -2.11 18.92 2.54
C ASP A 190 -0.69 18.69 3.07
N LEU A 191 0.10 19.74 3.27
CA LEU A 191 1.49 19.61 3.71
C LEU A 191 1.65 19.62 5.23
N THR A 192 0.78 20.30 5.98
CA THR A 192 0.98 20.50 7.43
C THR A 192 -0.20 20.02 8.28
N GLY A 193 -1.29 19.58 7.67
CA GLY A 193 -2.52 19.17 8.37
C GLY A 193 -3.29 20.33 9.02
N LEU A 194 -2.82 21.58 8.90
CA LEU A 194 -3.39 22.74 9.56
C LEU A 194 -3.81 23.83 8.55
N PRO A 195 -4.79 24.68 8.90
CA PRO A 195 -5.11 25.84 8.07
C PRO A 195 -3.95 26.87 8.09
N PRO A 196 -3.77 27.67 7.03
CA PRO A 196 -2.77 28.74 7.01
C PRO A 196 -3.10 29.83 8.02
N THR A 197 -2.06 30.46 8.58
CA THR A 197 -2.25 31.62 9.46
C THR A 197 -2.67 32.85 8.64
N PRO A 198 -3.29 33.88 9.26
CA PRO A 198 -3.56 35.14 8.57
C PRO A 198 -2.32 35.75 7.90
N GLU A 199 -1.15 35.64 8.55
CA GLU A 199 0.12 36.15 8.02
C GLU A 199 0.58 35.38 6.78
N ASP A 200 0.44 34.05 6.78
CA ASP A 200 0.75 33.23 5.60
C ASP A 200 -0.11 33.62 4.41
N ILE A 201 -1.41 33.87 4.65
CA ILE A 201 -2.36 34.33 3.65
C ILE A 201 -1.93 35.70 3.11
N HIS A 202 -1.64 36.67 3.98
CA HIS A 202 -1.23 38.00 3.55
C HIS A 202 0.06 37.96 2.72
N THR A 203 1.07 37.22 3.20
CA THR A 203 2.35 37.04 2.50
C THR A 203 2.14 36.50 1.09
N PHE A 204 1.42 35.38 0.94
CA PHE A 204 1.22 34.75 -0.36
C PHE A 204 0.30 35.54 -1.31
N LEU A 205 -0.72 36.23 -0.78
CA LEU A 205 -1.60 37.04 -1.62
C LEU A 205 -0.87 38.26 -2.20
N ASN A 206 0.02 38.86 -1.41
CA ASN A 206 0.77 40.05 -1.78
C ASN A 206 1.97 39.73 -2.68
N ASP A 207 2.53 38.54 -2.60
CA ASP A 207 3.62 38.11 -3.46
C ASP A 207 3.18 37.95 -4.93
N GLN A 208 3.66 38.82 -5.81
CA GLN A 208 3.37 38.80 -7.26
C GLN A 208 4.49 38.16 -8.09
N SER A 209 5.49 37.56 -7.47
CA SER A 209 6.55 36.84 -8.18
C SER A 209 5.99 35.61 -8.92
N ASP A 210 6.68 35.20 -9.98
CA ASP A 210 6.35 33.97 -10.70
C ASP A 210 6.63 32.70 -9.86
N THR A 211 7.42 32.83 -8.79
CA THR A 211 7.82 31.77 -7.86
C THR A 211 6.97 31.70 -6.60
N ALA A 212 6.07 32.65 -6.35
CA ALA A 212 5.30 32.79 -5.11
C ALA A 212 4.68 31.48 -4.57
N TYR A 213 4.20 30.62 -5.47
CA TYR A 213 3.63 29.33 -5.07
C TYR A 213 4.68 28.28 -4.72
N ALA A 214 5.81 28.24 -5.43
CA ALA A 214 6.93 27.36 -5.11
C ALA A 214 7.55 27.77 -3.78
N ASP A 215 7.79 29.07 -3.58
CA ASP A 215 8.35 29.60 -2.33
C ASP A 215 7.42 29.33 -1.12
N LEU A 216 6.10 29.38 -1.33
CA LEU A 216 5.13 28.93 -0.33
C LEU A 216 5.29 27.43 -0.01
N VAL A 217 5.40 26.57 -1.02
CA VAL A 217 5.57 25.13 -0.84
C VAL A 217 6.87 24.82 -0.09
N ASP A 218 7.99 25.43 -0.49
CA ASP A 218 9.29 25.21 0.16
C ASP A 218 9.26 25.62 1.64
N ARG A 219 8.60 26.73 1.95
CA ARG A 219 8.41 27.17 3.35
C ARG A 219 7.54 26.23 4.16
N LEU A 220 6.53 25.61 3.55
CA LEU A 220 5.67 24.62 4.20
C LEU A 220 6.41 23.30 4.43
N LEU A 221 7.17 22.82 3.44
CA LEU A 221 8.01 21.63 3.55
C LEU A 221 9.12 21.82 4.60
N GLY A 222 9.67 23.03 4.72
CA GLY A 222 10.65 23.38 5.75
C GLY A 222 10.07 23.60 7.16
N SER A 223 8.75 23.47 7.35
CA SER A 223 8.12 23.60 8.66
C SER A 223 8.21 22.28 9.42
N PRO A 224 8.49 22.26 10.74
CA PRO A 224 8.45 21.03 11.55
C PRO A 224 7.11 20.27 11.46
N ARG A 225 6.03 21.02 11.20
CA ARG A 225 4.66 20.50 11.04
C ARG A 225 4.51 19.58 9.82
N TYR A 226 5.37 19.73 8.82
CA TYR A 226 5.37 18.83 7.66
C TYR A 226 5.68 17.39 8.09
N GLY A 227 6.78 17.19 8.81
CA GLY A 227 7.14 15.89 9.35
C GLY A 227 6.12 15.35 10.34
N GLU A 228 5.53 16.19 11.19
CA GLU A 228 4.44 15.78 12.09
C GLU A 228 3.22 15.25 11.33
N HIS A 229 2.82 15.95 10.26
CA HIS A 229 1.67 15.57 9.44
C HIS A 229 1.94 14.27 8.66
N MET A 230 3.10 14.16 8.03
CA MET A 230 3.51 12.99 7.26
C MET A 230 3.69 11.76 8.14
N ALA A 231 4.32 11.92 9.31
CA ALA A 231 4.57 10.84 10.25
C ALA A 231 3.29 10.16 10.71
N LYS A 232 2.17 10.88 10.86
CA LYS A 232 0.88 10.29 11.24
C LYS A 232 0.52 9.10 10.35
N TYR A 233 0.54 9.29 9.03
CA TYR A 233 0.18 8.24 8.07
C TYR A 233 1.14 7.04 8.14
N TRP A 234 2.43 7.31 8.32
CA TRP A 234 3.42 6.25 8.48
C TRP A 234 3.24 5.46 9.77
N LEU A 235 3.00 6.15 10.89
CA LEU A 235 2.84 5.54 12.20
C LEU A 235 1.59 4.66 12.28
N ASP A 236 0.50 5.08 11.63
CA ASP A 236 -0.70 4.26 11.46
C ASP A 236 -0.38 2.97 10.67
N LEU A 237 0.39 3.08 9.58
CA LEU A 237 0.78 1.96 8.72
C LEU A 237 1.66 0.92 9.44
N VAL A 238 2.58 1.38 10.28
CA VAL A 238 3.56 0.52 10.97
C VAL A 238 3.10 0.03 12.35
N ARG A 239 1.81 0.18 12.68
CA ARG A 239 1.20 -0.32 13.92
C ARG A 239 1.82 0.32 15.17
N PHE A 240 2.20 1.59 15.07
CA PHE A 240 2.67 2.33 16.23
C PHE A 240 1.56 2.44 17.28
N ALA A 241 1.88 2.17 18.54
CA ALA A 241 0.93 2.27 19.64
C ALA A 241 1.68 2.53 20.95
N ASP A 242 1.03 3.22 21.87
CA ASP A 242 1.58 3.53 23.20
C ASP A 242 1.49 2.35 24.18
N THR A 243 0.80 1.27 23.80
CA THR A 243 0.61 0.09 24.66
C THR A 243 0.82 -1.22 23.90
N ASN A 244 0.90 -2.33 24.64
CA ASN A 244 1.18 -3.66 24.10
C ASN A 244 0.01 -4.31 23.35
N GLY A 245 -1.22 -3.85 23.62
CA GLY A 245 -2.46 -4.22 22.95
C GLY A 245 -2.92 -5.66 23.15
N LEU A 246 -2.31 -6.43 24.06
CA LEU A 246 -2.67 -7.82 24.32
C LEU A 246 -2.51 -8.18 25.81
N HIS A 247 -3.53 -8.85 26.35
CA HIS A 247 -3.60 -9.29 27.76
C HIS A 247 -3.54 -8.13 28.78
N HIS A 248 -2.40 -7.89 29.44
CA HIS A 248 -2.26 -6.87 30.49
C HIS A 248 -2.02 -5.44 29.98
N ASP A 249 -1.97 -5.27 28.64
CA ASP A 249 -1.90 -3.99 27.93
C ASP A 249 -1.03 -2.91 28.61
N HIS A 250 0.24 -3.24 28.81
CA HIS A 250 1.19 -2.32 29.44
C HIS A 250 1.57 -1.17 28.50
N TYR A 251 1.84 0.00 29.09
CA TYR A 251 2.46 1.10 28.38
C TYR A 251 3.84 0.70 27.85
N ARG A 252 4.12 0.98 26.57
CA ARG A 252 5.43 0.76 25.94
C ARG A 252 6.03 2.09 25.50
N GLU A 253 7.19 2.42 26.06
CA GLU A 253 7.92 3.64 25.72
C GLU A 253 8.65 3.47 24.38
N VAL A 254 7.95 3.73 23.28
CA VAL A 254 8.47 3.70 21.90
C VAL A 254 8.47 5.09 21.25
N THR A 255 8.25 6.16 22.01
CA THR A 255 8.23 7.54 21.47
C THR A 255 9.50 7.96 20.73
N PRO A 256 10.72 7.44 21.04
CA PRO A 256 11.89 7.74 20.21
C PRO A 256 11.72 7.33 18.73
N TYR A 257 10.99 6.25 18.44
CA TYR A 257 10.69 5.83 17.07
C TYR A 257 9.80 6.85 16.36
N ARG A 258 8.71 7.29 17.02
CA ARG A 258 7.82 8.35 16.49
C ARG A 258 8.63 9.61 16.17
N ASP A 259 9.44 10.05 17.12
CA ASP A 259 10.22 11.28 16.97
C ASP A 259 11.26 11.14 15.85
N TRP A 260 11.85 9.95 15.68
CA TRP A 260 12.74 9.66 14.56
C TRP A 260 12.02 9.68 13.20
N VAL A 261 10.80 9.15 13.09
CA VAL A 261 10.00 9.23 11.85
C VAL A 261 9.71 10.70 11.49
N ILE A 262 9.29 11.51 12.46
CA ILE A 262 9.03 12.95 12.26
C ILE A 262 10.29 13.67 11.77
N ARG A 263 11.44 13.42 12.40
CA ARG A 263 12.72 14.00 11.97
C ARG A 263 13.10 13.52 10.57
N SER A 264 12.93 12.25 10.26
CA SER A 264 13.29 11.68 8.94
C SER A 264 12.58 12.37 7.79
N PHE A 265 11.29 12.72 7.96
CA PHE A 265 10.56 13.52 6.97
C PHE A 265 11.06 14.96 6.88
N ASN A 266 11.28 15.63 8.01
CA ASN A 266 11.73 17.03 8.04
C ASN A 266 13.17 17.20 7.50
N ASP A 267 14.05 16.24 7.78
CA ASP A 267 15.44 16.22 7.32
C ASP A 267 15.57 15.70 5.88
N ASN A 268 14.45 15.30 5.26
CA ASN A 268 14.38 14.74 3.92
C ASN A 268 15.35 13.54 3.75
N LEU A 269 15.33 12.60 4.70
CA LEU A 269 16.11 11.37 4.64
C LEU A 269 15.74 10.60 3.36
N SER A 270 16.75 10.09 2.66
CA SER A 270 16.52 9.30 1.45
C SER A 270 15.58 8.11 1.76
N TYR A 271 14.67 7.79 0.83
CA TYR A 271 13.76 6.67 1.04
C TYR A 271 14.52 5.35 1.24
N ASP A 272 15.63 5.15 0.52
CA ASP A 272 16.49 3.98 0.66
C ASP A 272 17.03 3.83 2.09
N ASP A 273 17.52 4.92 2.69
CA ASP A 273 18.02 4.90 4.06
C ASP A 273 16.88 4.78 5.08
N PHE A 274 15.76 5.45 4.84
CA PHE A 274 14.56 5.33 5.67
C PHE A 274 14.07 3.89 5.77
N VAL A 275 14.04 3.15 4.64
CA VAL A 275 13.69 1.73 4.61
C VAL A 275 14.78 0.89 5.28
N ARG A 276 16.05 1.09 4.90
CA ARG A 276 17.18 0.27 5.39
C ARG A 276 17.35 0.37 6.90
N TYR A 277 17.22 1.58 7.47
CA TYR A 277 17.34 1.77 8.91
C TYR A 277 16.23 1.08 9.68
N GLN A 278 15.00 1.06 9.15
CA GLN A 278 13.87 0.38 9.80
C GLN A 278 13.98 -1.15 9.75
N LEU A 279 14.45 -1.71 8.64
CA LEU A 279 14.52 -3.16 8.49
C LEU A 279 15.78 -3.77 9.12
N ALA A 280 16.90 -3.06 9.07
CA ALA A 280 18.22 -3.62 9.39
C ALA A 280 19.18 -2.60 10.05
N GLY A 281 18.65 -1.56 10.69
CA GLY A 281 19.49 -0.53 11.33
C GLY A 281 20.41 -1.05 12.44
N ASP A 282 20.00 -2.11 13.14
CA ASP A 282 20.80 -2.79 14.17
C ASP A 282 21.88 -3.74 13.60
N LEU A 283 21.84 -4.06 12.30
CA LEU A 283 22.78 -4.96 11.64
C LEU A 283 24.01 -4.25 11.06
N TYR A 284 24.13 -2.94 11.23
CA TYR A 284 25.37 -2.21 10.90
C TYR A 284 26.49 -2.59 11.88
N ASP A 285 27.75 -2.61 11.42
CA ASP A 285 28.90 -2.93 12.27
C ASP A 285 29.06 -1.99 13.49
N SER A 286 28.59 -0.75 13.36
CA SER A 286 28.61 0.27 14.40
C SER A 286 27.38 1.17 14.24
N PRO A 287 26.20 0.68 14.66
CA PRO A 287 24.94 1.34 14.36
C PRO A 287 24.84 2.66 15.12
N THR A 288 24.37 3.70 14.43
CA THR A 288 24.07 4.98 15.07
C THR A 288 22.83 4.84 15.97
N GLN A 289 22.63 5.83 16.84
CA GLN A 289 21.46 5.86 17.70
C GLN A 289 20.16 5.90 16.88
N ASP A 290 20.11 6.66 15.79
CA ASP A 290 18.94 6.71 14.90
C ASP A 290 18.70 5.37 14.19
N GLN A 291 19.76 4.66 13.77
CA GLN A 291 19.63 3.33 13.17
C GLN A 291 19.07 2.30 14.16
N LEU A 292 19.50 2.35 15.43
CA LEU A 292 18.96 1.50 16.50
C LEU A 292 17.51 1.85 16.85
N ILE A 293 17.14 3.13 16.80
CA ILE A 293 15.75 3.57 17.00
C ILE A 293 14.88 3.06 15.84
N ALA A 294 15.32 3.28 14.61
CA ALA A 294 14.59 2.92 13.40
C ALA A 294 14.32 1.42 13.33
N SER A 295 15.30 0.57 13.66
CA SER A 295 15.12 -0.89 13.69
C SER A 295 14.06 -1.36 14.70
N GLY A 296 13.62 -0.46 15.59
CA GLY A 296 12.43 -0.60 16.41
C GLY A 296 11.15 -0.92 15.64
N PHE A 297 11.07 -0.67 14.33
CA PHE A 297 9.99 -1.14 13.45
C PHE A 297 9.68 -2.63 13.67
N ASN A 298 10.72 -3.47 13.78
CA ASN A 298 10.59 -4.91 13.99
C ASN A 298 10.02 -5.31 15.36
N ARG A 299 9.79 -4.32 16.25
CA ARG A 299 9.30 -4.49 17.63
C ARG A 299 7.96 -3.80 17.88
N LEU A 300 7.32 -3.26 16.84
CA LEU A 300 6.02 -2.58 16.94
C LEU A 300 4.82 -3.54 16.99
N HIS A 301 5.04 -4.85 16.82
CA HIS A 301 4.02 -5.88 16.95
C HIS A 301 3.32 -5.85 18.32
N LEU A 302 2.11 -6.42 18.39
CA LEU A 302 1.46 -6.71 19.67
C LEU A 302 2.34 -7.67 20.47
N ILE A 303 2.40 -7.49 21.79
CA ILE A 303 3.26 -8.30 22.65
C ILE A 303 2.56 -8.66 23.96
N ILE A 304 2.88 -9.84 24.50
CA ILE A 304 2.32 -10.31 25.78
C ILE A 304 3.38 -10.31 26.88
N ASP A 305 2.95 -10.47 28.12
CA ASP A 305 3.80 -10.73 29.27
C ASP A 305 4.13 -12.21 29.43
N VAL A 306 5.31 -12.49 30.00
CA VAL A 306 5.75 -13.86 30.32
C VAL A 306 4.71 -14.57 31.17
N GLY A 307 4.41 -15.83 30.79
CA GLY A 307 3.46 -16.69 31.50
C GLY A 307 2.02 -16.59 31.00
N THR A 308 1.77 -15.85 29.91
CA THR A 308 0.45 -15.73 29.27
C THR A 308 0.26 -16.72 28.12
N ALA A 309 1.30 -17.03 27.35
CA ALA A 309 1.28 -18.09 26.32
C ALA A 309 2.58 -18.91 26.38
N LEU A 310 2.68 -19.93 25.51
CA LEU A 310 3.94 -20.63 25.31
C LEU A 310 4.94 -19.68 24.62
N PRO A 311 6.19 -19.57 25.11
CA PRO A 311 7.17 -18.65 24.52
C PRO A 311 7.38 -18.86 23.02
N GLU A 312 7.34 -20.11 22.56
CA GLU A 312 7.49 -20.48 21.15
C GLU A 312 6.31 -20.01 20.30
N GLU A 313 5.09 -20.04 20.86
CA GLU A 313 3.89 -19.51 20.20
C GLU A 313 3.98 -17.98 20.08
N SER A 314 4.35 -17.30 21.18
CA SER A 314 4.58 -15.85 21.20
C SER A 314 5.66 -15.44 20.18
N PHE A 315 6.76 -16.19 20.12
CA PHE A 315 7.86 -15.92 19.18
C PHE A 315 7.39 -16.07 17.74
N THR A 316 6.72 -17.17 17.42
CA THR A 316 6.19 -17.44 16.07
C THR A 316 5.22 -16.34 15.63
N ARG A 317 4.31 -15.91 16.50
CA ARG A 317 3.38 -14.81 16.22
C ARG A 317 4.09 -13.49 15.93
N ASN A 318 5.15 -13.17 16.68
CA ASN A 318 5.96 -11.96 16.44
C ASN A 318 6.64 -12.00 15.06
N VAL A 319 7.13 -13.17 14.63
CA VAL A 319 7.75 -13.32 13.30
C VAL A 319 6.71 -13.19 12.19
N VAL A 320 5.53 -13.79 12.35
CA VAL A 320 4.40 -13.62 11.40
C VAL A 320 4.00 -12.14 11.28
N ASP A 321 3.94 -11.40 12.40
CA ASP A 321 3.66 -9.96 12.36
C ASP A 321 4.71 -9.21 11.53
N ARG A 322 6.01 -9.49 11.72
CA ARG A 322 7.07 -8.83 10.95
C ARG A 322 6.98 -9.09 9.44
N VAL A 323 6.70 -10.33 9.02
CA VAL A 323 6.49 -10.65 7.60
C VAL A 323 5.29 -9.88 7.05
N THR A 324 4.18 -9.88 7.79
CA THR A 324 2.94 -9.19 7.42
C THR A 324 3.13 -7.68 7.32
N ALA A 325 3.81 -7.12 8.31
CA ALA A 325 4.19 -5.72 8.41
C ALA A 325 5.06 -5.27 7.26
N PHE A 326 6.08 -6.06 6.94
CA PHE A 326 6.99 -5.80 5.84
C PHE A 326 6.25 -5.79 4.51
N GLY A 327 5.47 -6.84 4.26
CA GLY A 327 4.65 -6.96 3.06
C GLY A 327 3.71 -5.77 2.87
N THR A 328 2.99 -5.41 3.93
CA THR A 328 2.01 -4.32 3.88
C THR A 328 2.68 -2.96 3.70
N ALA A 329 3.70 -2.66 4.51
CA ALA A 329 4.26 -1.31 4.57
C ALA A 329 5.23 -0.99 3.42
N PHE A 330 6.00 -1.98 2.95
CA PHE A 330 7.06 -1.75 1.95
C PHE A 330 6.76 -2.36 0.58
N MET A 331 6.02 -3.47 0.51
CA MET A 331 5.66 -4.08 -0.77
C MET A 331 4.25 -3.70 -1.25
N GLY A 332 3.39 -3.20 -0.36
CA GLY A 332 1.98 -2.97 -0.66
C GLY A 332 1.21 -4.28 -0.90
N LEU A 333 1.67 -5.39 -0.33
CA LEU A 333 1.11 -6.74 -0.51
C LEU A 333 0.57 -7.32 0.80
N THR A 334 -0.53 -8.06 0.72
CA THR A 334 -1.16 -8.75 1.86
C THR A 334 -0.56 -10.13 2.09
N LEU A 335 0.73 -10.18 2.43
CA LEU A 335 1.47 -11.44 2.58
C LEU A 335 0.86 -12.39 3.64
N GLN A 336 0.09 -11.88 4.62
CA GLN A 336 -0.48 -12.73 5.67
C GLN A 336 -1.37 -13.86 5.16
N CYS A 337 -2.04 -13.68 4.01
CA CYS A 337 -2.88 -14.74 3.44
C CYS A 337 -2.04 -15.94 3.00
N ALA A 338 -0.78 -15.71 2.62
CA ALA A 338 0.17 -16.75 2.23
C ALA A 338 0.67 -17.60 3.41
N GLY A 339 0.29 -17.29 4.66
CA GLY A 339 0.75 -18.04 5.83
C GLY A 339 0.15 -19.45 5.97
N CYS A 340 -1.04 -19.67 5.40
CA CYS A 340 -1.77 -20.94 5.50
C CYS A 340 -1.99 -21.64 4.15
N HIS A 341 -2.09 -20.87 3.07
CA HIS A 341 -2.31 -21.35 1.71
C HIS A 341 -1.69 -20.35 0.72
N ASP A 342 -1.50 -20.70 -0.54
CA ASP A 342 -0.97 -19.74 -1.53
C ASP A 342 -1.91 -18.53 -1.67
N HIS A 343 -1.34 -17.32 -1.87
CA HIS A 343 -2.14 -16.10 -1.88
C HIS A 343 -3.21 -16.15 -2.99
N LYS A 344 -4.44 -15.74 -2.66
CA LYS A 344 -5.61 -15.91 -3.54
C LYS A 344 -5.53 -15.11 -4.84
N TYR A 345 -4.81 -13.99 -4.85
CA TYR A 345 -4.80 -13.06 -5.98
C TYR A 345 -3.40 -12.64 -6.44
N ASP A 346 -2.39 -12.84 -5.60
CA ASP A 346 -1.04 -12.36 -5.85
C ASP A 346 -0.13 -13.56 -6.07
N PRO A 347 0.93 -13.45 -6.88
CA PRO A 347 1.85 -14.54 -7.16
C PRO A 347 2.80 -14.80 -5.97
N VAL A 348 2.24 -15.05 -4.79
CA VAL A 348 2.97 -15.32 -3.55
C VAL A 348 2.52 -16.68 -3.03
N THR A 349 3.45 -17.62 -3.00
CA THR A 349 3.19 -18.96 -2.47
C THR A 349 3.38 -19.01 -0.96
N THR A 350 2.83 -20.05 -0.35
CA THR A 350 3.09 -20.41 1.05
C THR A 350 4.58 -20.58 1.31
N LYS A 351 5.31 -21.15 0.34
CA LYS A 351 6.76 -21.30 0.42
C LYS A 351 7.47 -19.95 0.50
N ASP A 352 7.07 -18.97 -0.32
CA ASP A 352 7.65 -17.63 -0.30
C ASP A 352 7.42 -16.94 1.05
N PHE A 353 6.22 -17.10 1.62
CA PHE A 353 5.91 -16.60 2.97
C PHE A 353 6.85 -17.19 4.02
N TYR A 354 7.05 -18.52 4.04
CA TYR A 354 7.93 -19.15 5.03
C TYR A 354 9.43 -18.91 4.77
N GLN A 355 9.83 -18.56 3.54
CA GLN A 355 11.18 -18.06 3.27
C GLN A 355 11.41 -16.68 3.89
N LEU A 356 10.44 -15.76 3.76
CA LEU A 356 10.48 -14.47 4.47
C LEU A 356 10.37 -14.66 5.99
N PHE A 357 9.54 -15.60 6.45
CA PHE A 357 9.49 -15.99 7.87
C PHE A 357 10.88 -16.37 8.35
N ALA A 358 11.60 -17.24 7.65
CA ALA A 358 12.96 -17.64 8.03
C ALA A 358 13.92 -16.45 8.16
N PHE A 359 13.80 -15.44 7.29
CA PHE A 359 14.57 -14.20 7.37
C PHE A 359 14.26 -13.41 8.66
N PHE A 360 12.98 -13.17 8.96
CA PHE A 360 12.56 -12.44 10.16
C PHE A 360 12.63 -13.26 11.47
N ASN A 361 12.84 -14.57 11.36
CA ASN A 361 13.03 -15.49 12.48
C ASN A 361 14.45 -15.40 13.08
N ASN A 362 15.33 -14.61 12.49
CA ASN A 362 16.67 -14.35 12.99
C ASN A 362 16.68 -13.15 13.98
N PHE A 363 16.07 -13.34 15.16
CA PHE A 363 15.89 -12.28 16.15
C PHE A 363 16.31 -12.73 17.56
N ASP A 364 17.29 -12.05 18.15
CA ASP A 364 17.89 -12.42 19.45
C ASP A 364 17.10 -11.95 20.68
N GLY A 365 16.02 -11.18 20.47
CA GLY A 365 15.16 -10.70 21.56
C GLY A 365 14.21 -11.76 22.09
N LYS A 366 13.92 -11.71 23.40
CA LYS A 366 12.93 -12.60 24.04
C LYS A 366 11.54 -12.32 23.51
N PRO A 367 10.66 -13.31 23.26
CA PRO A 367 9.35 -13.07 22.62
C PRO A 367 8.35 -12.25 23.43
N GLU A 368 8.58 -12.09 24.73
CA GLU A 368 7.60 -11.60 25.70
C GLU A 368 8.20 -10.49 26.58
N THR A 369 7.33 -9.71 27.21
CA THR A 369 7.70 -8.69 28.18
C THR A 369 7.89 -9.26 29.59
N GLY A 370 8.44 -8.47 30.52
CA GLY A 370 8.78 -8.93 31.87
C GLY A 370 7.59 -9.48 32.69
N GLY A 371 7.90 -10.34 33.67
CA GLY A 371 6.91 -10.97 34.54
C GLY A 371 6.25 -10.05 35.57
N ARG A 372 5.41 -10.63 36.44
CA ARG A 372 4.43 -9.92 37.28
C ARG A 372 4.98 -9.11 38.47
N SER A 373 6.25 -9.26 38.83
CA SER A 373 6.81 -8.66 40.05
C SER A 373 7.53 -7.34 39.78
N GLY A 374 6.92 -6.20 40.13
CA GLY A 374 7.56 -4.87 40.15
C GLY A 374 6.66 -3.69 39.75
N LEU A 375 7.10 -2.47 40.11
CA LEU A 375 6.57 -1.16 39.68
C LEU A 375 7.28 -0.62 38.42
N ASP A 376 7.82 -1.53 37.59
CA ASP A 376 8.81 -1.19 36.57
C ASP A 376 8.17 -0.67 35.27
N PHE A 377 8.54 0.56 34.86
CA PHE A 377 8.22 1.13 33.54
C PHE A 377 8.74 0.28 32.38
N LYS A 378 9.76 -0.57 32.60
CA LYS A 378 10.29 -1.48 31.59
C LYS A 378 9.43 -2.73 31.40
N ARG A 379 8.39 -2.93 32.21
CA ARG A 379 7.49 -4.10 32.10
C ARG A 379 6.71 -4.14 30.79
N GLY A 380 6.44 -2.99 30.16
CA GLY A 380 5.82 -2.97 28.83
C GLY A 380 6.79 -3.19 27.68
N LEU A 381 8.10 -3.27 27.95
CA LEU A 381 9.10 -3.41 26.90
C LEU A 381 9.63 -4.86 26.84
N GLN A 382 10.01 -5.30 25.65
CA GLN A 382 10.73 -6.55 25.38
C GLN A 382 12.24 -6.34 25.44
N LYS A 383 13.02 -7.18 26.14
CA LYS A 383 14.51 -7.07 26.12
C LYS A 383 15.06 -7.43 24.71
N PRO A 384 16.22 -6.88 24.29
CA PRO A 384 17.00 -5.82 24.94
C PRO A 384 16.36 -4.43 24.81
N TYR A 385 16.81 -3.49 25.64
CA TYR A 385 16.41 -2.07 25.60
C TYR A 385 17.63 -1.20 25.34
N ILE A 386 17.41 -0.06 24.68
CA ILE A 386 18.38 1.03 24.61
C ILE A 386 17.95 2.13 25.59
N GLU A 387 18.90 2.66 26.35
CA GLU A 387 18.64 3.81 27.21
C GLU A 387 18.95 5.10 26.43
N MET A 388 18.00 6.04 26.46
CA MET A 388 18.02 7.26 25.67
C MET A 388 18.06 8.50 26.59
N PRO A 389 19.08 8.66 27.47
CA PRO A 389 19.12 9.78 28.38
C PRO A 389 19.32 11.10 27.62
N SER A 390 18.58 12.13 28.05
CA SER A 390 18.83 13.52 27.65
C SER A 390 20.27 13.94 27.99
N PRO A 391 20.82 15.00 27.36
CA PRO A 391 22.16 15.49 27.68
C PRO A 391 22.35 15.79 29.18
N HIS A 392 21.31 16.33 29.83
CA HIS A 392 21.31 16.57 31.27
C HIS A 392 21.41 15.25 32.07
N GLN A 393 20.57 14.26 31.73
CA GLN A 393 20.61 12.94 32.37
C GLN A 393 21.94 12.21 32.13
N LYS A 394 22.55 12.34 30.94
CA LYS A 394 23.90 11.80 30.66
C LYS A 394 24.93 12.37 31.62
N ASN A 395 24.93 13.68 31.84
CA ASN A 395 25.84 14.34 32.78
C ASN A 395 25.59 13.90 34.23
N GLN A 396 24.33 13.77 34.64
CA GLN A 396 23.96 13.27 35.96
C GLN A 396 24.41 11.82 36.16
N LEU A 397 24.15 10.94 35.19
CA LEU A 397 24.59 9.55 35.22
C LEU A 397 26.12 9.44 35.31
N TYR A 398 26.85 10.26 34.55
CA TYR A 398 28.31 10.31 34.65
C TYR A 398 28.78 10.71 36.05
N ALA A 399 28.18 11.74 36.64
CA ALA A 399 28.50 12.18 38.00
C ALA A 399 28.20 11.10 39.05
N LEU A 400 27.00 10.50 39.01
CA LEU A 400 26.58 9.44 39.93
C LEU A 400 27.45 8.19 39.80
N ASN A 401 27.77 7.75 38.58
CA ASN A 401 28.64 6.60 38.37
C ASN A 401 30.06 6.84 38.90
N LYS A 402 30.55 8.08 38.84
CA LYS A 402 31.83 8.47 39.44
C LYS A 402 31.79 8.38 40.97
N GLU A 403 30.68 8.78 41.58
CA GLU A 403 30.47 8.64 43.03
C GLU A 403 30.34 7.18 43.45
N ILE A 404 29.57 6.38 42.72
CA ILE A 404 29.41 4.94 42.96
C ILE A 404 30.79 4.26 42.94
N LYS A 405 31.60 4.48 41.90
CA LYS A 405 32.96 3.92 41.82
C LYS A 405 33.86 4.33 42.99
N LYS A 406 33.65 5.52 43.56
CA LYS A 406 34.39 5.97 44.75
C LYS A 406 33.93 5.26 46.02
N LEU A 407 32.64 4.94 46.11
CA LEU A 407 32.01 4.33 47.30
C LEU A 407 32.03 2.80 47.29
N GLU A 408 32.07 2.15 46.12
CA GLU A 408 32.16 0.69 45.97
C GLU A 408 33.25 0.01 46.82
N PRO A 409 34.52 0.48 46.83
CA PRO A 409 35.55 -0.14 47.67
C PRO A 409 35.25 0.01 49.17
N ILE A 410 34.71 1.17 49.58
CA ILE A 410 34.34 1.44 50.98
C ILE A 410 33.17 0.54 51.39
N LEU A 411 32.17 0.34 50.53
CA LEU A 411 31.05 -0.55 50.78
C LEU A 411 31.52 -2.01 50.93
N LYS A 412 32.51 -2.43 50.13
CA LYS A 412 33.09 -3.78 50.19
C LYS A 412 33.88 -4.00 51.48
N GLU A 413 34.57 -2.99 52.00
CA GLU A 413 35.24 -3.05 53.31
C GLU A 413 34.25 -3.09 54.48
N LEU A 414 33.09 -2.43 54.34
CA LEU A 414 32.05 -2.37 55.37
C LEU A 414 31.03 -3.51 55.32
N SER A 415 30.99 -4.28 54.24
CA SER A 415 30.16 -5.49 54.09
C SER A 415 31.06 -6.72 54.18
N PRO A 416 31.48 -7.16 55.39
CA PRO A 416 32.15 -8.44 55.53
C PRO A 416 31.19 -9.50 54.97
N GLU A 417 31.70 -10.36 54.09
CA GLU A 417 30.97 -11.50 53.56
C GLU A 417 30.22 -12.17 54.72
N LYS A 418 28.89 -12.31 54.59
CA LYS A 418 28.18 -13.27 55.42
C LYS A 418 28.80 -14.62 55.07
N GLY A 419 29.69 -15.10 55.94
CA GLY A 419 30.26 -16.42 55.84
C GLY A 419 29.14 -17.44 55.65
N GLU A 420 29.30 -18.27 54.63
CA GLU A 420 28.62 -19.54 54.53
C GLU A 420 28.94 -20.34 55.81
N GLU A 421 27.93 -20.57 56.65
CA GLU A 421 27.88 -21.68 57.61
C GLU A 421 26.80 -22.67 57.17
#